data_AF-A0A084QP89-F1
#
_entry.id   AF-A0A084QP89-F1
#
_cell.length_a   1.000
_cell.length_b   1.000
_cell.length_c   1.000
_cell.angle_alpha   90.00
_cell.angle_beta   90.00
_cell.angle_gamma   90.00
#
_symmetry.space_group_name_H-M   'P 1'
#
loop_
_entity.id
_entity.type
_entity.pdbx_description
1 polymer ?
#
loop_
_entity_poly.entity_id
_entity_poly.type
_entity_poly.pdbx_seq_one_letter_code
_entity_poly.pdbx_strand_id
1 'polypeptide(L)'
;MTVKEDECSPTGWNNTCIFKKWLLEIFYWCQHWTHPLSNDNQTIREIHDILKSYYKLSCKRFVDNVRMQAADYCLVTGPNTPLSLFSPKLVTDLNSSQLEAIAGEEPSTKRRRVMLEKETELLEEGIRILR
;
A
#
# COMPACT_ATOMS: atom_id res chain seq x y z
N MET A 1 18.02 32.48 -6.41
CA MET A 1 16.90 32.33 -7.36
C MET A 1 16.19 31.04 -6.98
N THR A 2 15.02 31.18 -6.39
CA THR A 2 14.23 30.11 -5.77
C THR A 2 13.73 29.15 -6.85
N VAL A 3 14.20 27.91 -6.83
CA VAL A 3 13.66 26.84 -7.68
C VAL A 3 12.33 26.42 -7.07
N LYS A 4 11.25 26.60 -7.82
CA LYS A 4 9.92 26.12 -7.45
C LYS A 4 9.95 24.59 -7.46
N GLU A 5 9.50 23.99 -6.37
CA GLU A 5 9.19 22.58 -6.33
C GLU A 5 7.97 22.34 -7.23
N ASP A 6 8.21 21.88 -8.46
CA ASP A 6 7.14 21.41 -9.32
C ASP A 6 6.59 20.10 -8.74
N GLU A 7 5.40 20.22 -8.16
CA GLU A 7 4.54 19.15 -7.69
C GLU A 7 4.34 18.10 -8.80
N CYS A 8 4.87 16.90 -8.56
CA CYS A 8 4.51 15.75 -9.38
C CYS A 8 3.13 15.27 -8.91
N SER A 9 2.14 15.31 -9.81
CA SER A 9 0.75 14.98 -9.51
C SER A 9 0.55 13.54 -8.99
N PRO A 10 -0.49 13.26 -8.18
CA PRO A 10 -0.56 12.05 -7.34
C PRO A 10 -0.99 10.78 -8.08
N THR A 11 -1.38 10.87 -9.35
CA THR A 11 -2.06 9.79 -10.07
C THR A 11 -1.16 9.23 -11.17
N GLY A 12 -0.18 8.41 -10.77
CA GLY A 12 0.58 7.58 -11.70
C GLY A 12 2.07 7.59 -11.42
N TRP A 13 2.48 6.78 -10.44
CA TRP A 13 3.88 6.47 -10.18
C TRP A 13 4.43 5.58 -11.31
N ASN A 14 4.66 6.17 -12.49
CA ASN A 14 5.22 5.45 -13.63
C ASN A 14 6.75 5.48 -13.56
N ASN A 15 7.37 4.30 -13.52
CA ASN A 15 8.81 4.07 -13.34
C ASN A 15 9.72 4.85 -14.29
N THR A 16 9.21 5.20 -15.47
CA THR A 16 9.92 6.02 -16.46
C THR A 16 10.08 7.48 -16.04
N CYS A 17 9.16 8.06 -15.27
CA CYS A 17 9.23 9.48 -14.89
C CYS A 17 10.22 9.74 -13.74
N ILE A 18 10.23 8.89 -12.71
CA ILE A 18 11.16 9.02 -11.57
C ILE A 18 12.59 8.71 -12.04
N PHE A 19 12.77 7.63 -12.81
CA PHE A 19 14.10 7.29 -13.33
C PHE A 19 14.66 8.39 -14.24
N LYS A 20 13.82 9.03 -15.08
CA LYS A 20 14.23 10.15 -15.93
C LYS A 20 14.56 11.43 -15.16
N LYS A 21 13.73 11.81 -14.16
CA LYS A 21 13.97 13.02 -13.34
C LYS A 21 15.28 12.90 -12.55
N TRP A 22 15.56 11.72 -12.00
CA TRP A 22 16.78 11.47 -11.22
C TRP A 22 18.04 11.26 -12.08
N LEU A 23 17.93 10.62 -13.25
CA LEU A 23 19.07 10.51 -14.18
C LEU A 23 19.49 11.86 -14.75
N LEU A 24 18.54 12.76 -15.01
CA LEU A 24 18.85 14.12 -15.44
C LEU A 24 19.60 14.91 -14.37
N GLU A 25 19.24 14.77 -13.08
CA GLU A 25 20.03 15.37 -12.00
C GLU A 25 21.44 14.79 -11.90
N ILE A 26 21.59 13.47 -11.97
CA ILE A 26 22.93 12.83 -11.93
C ILE A 26 23.79 13.23 -13.13
N PHE A 27 23.20 13.27 -14.32
CA PHE A 27 23.88 13.69 -15.54
C PHE A 27 24.31 15.16 -15.45
N TYR A 28 23.45 16.03 -14.91
CA TYR A 28 23.77 17.43 -14.67
C TYR A 28 24.89 17.61 -13.64
N TRP A 29 24.91 16.80 -12.57
CA TRP A 29 25.98 16.81 -11.57
C TRP A 29 27.31 16.25 -12.10
N CYS A 30 27.28 15.23 -12.96
CA CYS A 30 28.49 14.67 -13.57
C CYS A 30 29.09 15.56 -14.67
N GLN A 31 28.26 16.18 -15.50
CA GLN A 31 28.73 16.97 -16.65
C GLN A 31 29.24 18.37 -16.23
N HIS A 32 28.89 18.85 -15.04
CA HIS A 32 29.40 20.11 -14.48
C HIS A 32 30.76 19.95 -13.77
N TRP A 33 31.26 18.72 -13.57
CA TRP A 33 32.43 18.41 -12.75
C TRP A 33 33.66 17.91 -13.56
N THR A 34 33.85 18.35 -14.79
CA THR A 34 35.10 18.11 -15.53
C THR A 34 35.98 19.35 -15.52
N HIS A 35 36.80 19.48 -14.49
CA HIS A 35 37.93 20.43 -14.47
C HIS A 35 39.24 19.69 -14.81
N PRO A 36 40.18 20.32 -15.55
CA PRO A 36 41.47 19.70 -15.84
C PRO A 36 42.27 19.50 -14.54
N LEU A 37 42.71 18.25 -14.33
CA LEU A 37 43.38 17.79 -13.11
C LEU A 37 44.66 18.58 -12.82
N SER A 38 44.75 19.12 -11.61
CA SER A 38 46.01 19.64 -11.06
C SER A 38 46.06 19.32 -9.57
N ASN A 39 47.07 18.53 -9.19
CA ASN A 39 47.44 18.06 -7.86
C ASN A 39 46.70 16.79 -7.32
N ASP A 40 47.47 15.84 -6.77
CA ASP A 40 46.99 14.51 -6.32
C ASP A 40 45.87 14.56 -5.28
N ASN A 41 45.89 15.58 -4.41
CA ASN A 41 44.88 15.78 -3.37
C ASN A 41 43.49 16.14 -3.93
N GLN A 42 43.44 16.76 -5.11
CA GLN A 42 42.18 17.11 -5.76
C GLN A 42 41.50 15.86 -6.33
N THR A 43 42.27 14.99 -6.97
CA THR A 43 41.82 13.69 -7.49
C THR A 43 41.24 12.80 -6.38
N ILE A 44 41.87 12.77 -5.20
CA ILE A 44 41.38 11.98 -4.06
C ILE A 44 39.99 12.48 -3.59
N ARG A 45 39.78 13.80 -3.54
CA ARG A 45 38.50 14.39 -3.12
C ARG A 45 37.39 14.10 -4.13
N GLU A 46 37.70 14.18 -5.42
CA GLU A 46 36.75 13.89 -6.49
C GLU A 46 36.26 12.44 -6.45
N ILE A 47 37.17 11.48 -6.32
CA ILE A 47 36.82 10.07 -6.21
C ILE A 47 35.93 9.84 -4.97
N HIS A 48 36.27 10.46 -3.84
CA HIS A 48 35.48 10.37 -2.62
C HIS A 48 34.06 10.93 -2.83
N ASP A 49 33.92 12.08 -3.49
CA ASP A 49 32.62 12.71 -3.72
C ASP A 49 31.75 11.93 -4.71
N ILE A 50 32.37 11.31 -5.73
CA ILE A 50 31.69 10.39 -6.65
C ILE A 50 31.16 9.17 -5.88
N LEU A 51 32.01 8.51 -5.08
CA LEU A 51 31.61 7.33 -4.31
C LEU A 51 30.52 7.65 -3.29
N LYS A 52 30.62 8.79 -2.61
CA LYS A 52 29.61 9.26 -1.65
C LYS A 52 28.28 9.53 -2.33
N SER A 53 28.29 10.12 -3.52
CA SER A 53 27.10 10.39 -4.31
C SER A 53 26.45 9.09 -4.81
N TYR A 54 27.25 8.15 -5.29
CA TYR A 54 26.79 6.83 -5.72
C TYR A 54 26.17 6.03 -4.57
N TYR A 55 26.80 6.04 -3.39
CA TYR A 55 26.26 5.38 -2.20
C TYR A 55 24.88 5.92 -1.84
N LYS A 56 24.73 7.25 -1.75
CA LYS A 56 23.44 7.89 -1.46
C LYS A 56 22.34 7.50 -2.47
N LEU A 57 22.68 7.45 -3.75
CA LEU A 57 21.76 7.05 -4.80
C LEU A 57 21.34 5.58 -4.66
N SER A 58 22.31 4.70 -4.41
CA SER A 58 22.09 3.27 -4.27
C SER A 58 21.16 2.95 -3.10
N CYS A 59 21.35 3.62 -1.95
CA CYS A 59 20.45 3.48 -0.81
C CYS A 59 19.01 3.91 -1.13
N LYS A 60 18.83 5.06 -1.79
CA LYS A 60 17.49 5.52 -2.19
C LYS A 60 16.82 4.53 -3.13
N ARG A 61 17.53 4.09 -4.17
CA ARG A 61 17.04 3.08 -5.13
C ARG A 61 16.67 1.77 -4.46
N PHE A 62 17.47 1.32 -3.49
CA PHE A 62 17.18 0.10 -2.75
C PHE A 62 15.85 0.22 -1.99
N VAL A 63 15.67 1.32 -1.23
CA VAL A 63 14.44 1.56 -0.47
C VAL A 63 13.23 1.67 -1.40
N ASP A 64 13.35 2.40 -2.50
CA ASP A 64 12.27 2.54 -3.48
C ASP A 64 11.90 1.19 -4.10
N ASN A 65 12.91 0.39 -4.49
CA ASN A 65 12.66 -0.94 -5.05
C ASN A 65 12.01 -1.88 -4.04
N VAL A 66 12.43 -1.88 -2.78
CA VAL A 66 11.81 -2.71 -1.74
C VAL A 66 10.36 -2.27 -1.53
N ARG A 67 10.10 -0.97 -1.40
CA ARG A 67 8.74 -0.45 -1.26
C ARG A 67 7.86 -0.84 -2.44
N MET A 68 8.33 -0.66 -3.66
CA MET A 68 7.52 -0.91 -4.86
C MET A 68 7.34 -2.39 -5.16
N GLN A 69 8.40 -3.18 -5.08
CA GLN A 69 8.34 -4.59 -5.44
C GLN A 69 7.75 -5.43 -4.30
N ALA A 70 8.24 -5.23 -3.07
CA ALA A 70 7.77 -6.06 -1.95
C ALA A 70 6.45 -5.54 -1.39
N ALA A 71 6.35 -4.26 -1.05
CA ALA A 71 5.13 -3.77 -0.41
C ALA A 71 4.00 -3.56 -1.40
N ASP A 72 4.21 -2.80 -2.48
CA ASP A 72 3.11 -2.51 -3.42
C ASP A 72 2.74 -3.73 -4.27
N TYR A 73 3.70 -4.30 -5.01
CA TYR A 73 3.39 -5.42 -5.90
C TYR A 73 3.05 -6.70 -5.16
N CYS A 74 3.89 -7.20 -4.25
CA CYS A 74 3.59 -8.49 -3.61
C CYS A 74 2.42 -8.43 -2.61
N LEU A 75 2.17 -7.30 -1.94
CA LEU A 75 1.12 -7.23 -0.91
C LEU A 75 -0.17 -6.56 -1.36
N VAL A 76 -0.17 -5.77 -2.43
CA VAL A 76 -1.35 -4.96 -2.80
C VAL A 76 -1.83 -5.26 -4.21
N THR A 77 -1.00 -5.02 -5.22
CA THR A 77 -1.44 -4.98 -6.62
C THR A 77 -1.19 -6.27 -7.40
N GLY A 78 -0.31 -7.14 -6.90
CA GLY A 78 0.08 -8.38 -7.56
C GLY A 78 -1.01 -9.45 -7.56
N PRO A 79 -0.89 -10.45 -8.45
CA PRO A 79 -1.91 -11.49 -8.61
C PRO A 79 -2.04 -12.41 -7.39
N ASN A 80 -0.98 -12.56 -6.60
CA ASN A 80 -0.95 -13.36 -5.38
C ASN A 80 -1.01 -12.48 -4.12
N THR A 81 -1.71 -11.35 -4.20
CA THR A 81 -1.85 -10.43 -3.08
C THR A 81 -2.67 -11.08 -1.95
N PRO A 82 -2.25 -10.95 -0.67
CA PRO A 82 -3.06 -11.39 0.47
C PRO A 82 -4.44 -10.71 0.51
N LEU A 83 -4.58 -9.54 -0.12
CA LEU A 83 -5.87 -8.86 -0.23
C LEU A 83 -6.86 -9.59 -1.14
N SER A 84 -6.37 -10.41 -2.08
CA SER A 84 -7.23 -11.22 -2.96
C SER A 84 -7.86 -12.42 -2.27
N LEU A 85 -7.39 -12.73 -1.03
CA LEU A 85 -7.94 -13.82 -0.24
C LEU A 85 -9.43 -13.61 0.00
N PHE A 86 -9.84 -12.38 0.33
CA PHE A 86 -11.26 -12.04 0.47
C PHE A 86 -11.76 -11.38 -0.81
N SER A 87 -12.27 -12.21 -1.73
CA SER A 87 -12.79 -11.78 -3.03
C SER A 87 -14.27 -12.12 -3.19
N PRO A 88 -15.01 -11.43 -4.08
CA PRO A 88 -16.40 -11.81 -4.40
C PRO A 88 -16.54 -13.25 -4.88
N LYS A 89 -15.51 -13.78 -5.55
CA LYS A 89 -15.44 -15.20 -5.94
C LYS A 89 -15.42 -16.10 -4.71
N LEU A 90 -14.55 -15.83 -3.73
CA LEU A 90 -14.53 -16.57 -2.47
C LEU A 90 -15.93 -16.61 -1.84
N VAL A 91 -16.61 -15.46 -1.73
CA VAL A 91 -17.95 -15.39 -1.10
C VAL A 91 -18.98 -16.20 -1.88
N THR A 92 -18.89 -16.21 -3.21
CA THR A 92 -19.79 -17.00 -4.09
C THR A 92 -19.53 -18.50 -3.98
N ASP A 93 -18.27 -18.88 -3.75
CA ASP A 93 -17.84 -20.28 -3.65
C ASP A 93 -18.13 -20.89 -2.27
N LEU A 94 -18.53 -20.09 -1.27
CA LEU A 94 -18.88 -20.58 0.07
C LEU A 94 -20.17 -21.41 0.03
N ASN A 95 -20.12 -22.61 0.59
CA ASN A 95 -21.31 -23.44 0.74
C ASN A 95 -22.19 -22.97 1.92
N SER A 96 -23.45 -23.39 1.94
CA SER A 96 -24.41 -23.00 2.98
C SER A 96 -23.95 -23.34 4.40
N SER A 97 -23.26 -24.47 4.60
CA SER A 97 -22.73 -24.86 5.91
C SER A 97 -21.56 -23.99 6.38
N GLN A 98 -20.69 -23.56 5.47
CA GLN A 98 -19.58 -22.65 5.75
C GLN A 98 -20.10 -21.24 6.02
N LEU A 99 -21.11 -20.80 5.26
CA LEU A 99 -21.75 -19.51 5.48
C LEU A 99 -22.46 -19.47 6.84
N GLU A 100 -23.15 -20.55 7.21
CA GLU A 100 -23.76 -20.71 8.54
C GLU A 100 -22.70 -20.74 9.65
N ALA A 101 -21.52 -21.32 9.42
CA ALA A 101 -20.45 -21.33 10.41
C ALA A 101 -19.77 -19.95 10.59
N ILE A 102 -19.65 -19.16 9.51
CA ILE A 102 -18.95 -17.86 9.53
C ILE A 102 -19.91 -16.72 9.92
N ALA A 103 -21.11 -16.71 9.35
CA ALA A 103 -22.08 -15.63 9.46
C ALA A 103 -23.38 -16.06 10.17
N GLY A 104 -23.56 -17.34 10.49
CA GLY A 104 -24.73 -17.82 11.20
C GLY A 104 -24.71 -17.43 12.68
N GLU A 105 -25.90 -17.20 13.21
CA GLU A 105 -26.08 -16.91 14.64
C GLU A 105 -25.81 -18.17 15.49
N GLU A 106 -25.22 -17.97 16.66
CA GLU A 106 -25.06 -19.04 17.64
C GLU A 106 -26.43 -19.64 18.02
N PRO A 107 -26.55 -20.97 18.24
CA PRO A 107 -27.82 -21.60 18.62
C PRO A 107 -28.50 -20.98 19.85
N SER A 108 -27.72 -20.50 20.83
CA SER A 108 -28.23 -19.83 22.03
C SER A 108 -28.90 -18.49 21.68
N THR A 109 -28.26 -17.68 20.83
CA THR A 109 -28.79 -16.42 20.29
C THR A 109 -30.06 -16.65 19.48
N LYS A 110 -30.08 -17.66 18.59
CA LYS A 110 -31.29 -18.01 17.83
C LYS A 110 -32.47 -18.36 18.75
N ARG A 111 -32.23 -19.18 19.78
CA ARG A 111 -33.25 -19.54 20.78
C ARG A 111 -33.74 -18.31 21.54
N ARG A 112 -32.82 -17.41 21.92
CA ARG A 112 -33.18 -16.19 22.64
C ARG A 112 -34.03 -15.26 21.77
N ARG A 113 -33.70 -15.11 20.49
CA ARG A 113 -34.50 -14.35 19.52
C ARG A 113 -35.93 -14.88 19.43
N VAL A 114 -36.10 -16.19 19.22
CA VAL A 114 -37.43 -16.82 19.16
C VAL A 114 -38.23 -16.63 20.45
N MET A 115 -37.58 -16.72 21.61
CA MET A 115 -38.23 -16.47 22.90
C MET A 115 -38.70 -15.02 23.04
N LEU A 116 -37.88 -14.05 22.62
CA LEU A 116 -38.21 -12.62 22.68
C LEU A 116 -39.30 -12.24 21.66
N GLU A 117 -39.28 -12.81 20.46
CA GLU A 117 -40.33 -12.63 19.45
C GLU A 117 -41.68 -13.08 20.02
N LYS A 118 -41.72 -14.26 20.65
CA LYS A 118 -42.94 -14.77 21.30
C LYS A 118 -43.39 -13.90 22.47
N GLU A 119 -42.46 -13.42 23.29
CA GLU A 119 -42.77 -12.51 24.40
C GLU A 119 -43.38 -11.20 23.88
N THR A 120 -42.82 -10.68 22.78
CA THR A 120 -43.31 -9.47 22.13
C THR A 120 -44.73 -9.68 21.60
N GLU A 121 -45.01 -10.77 20.88
CA GLU A 121 -46.35 -11.10 20.39
C GLU A 121 -47.39 -11.21 21.52
N LEU A 122 -47.03 -11.86 22.63
CA LEU A 122 -47.90 -12.01 23.79
C LEU A 122 -48.21 -10.66 24.46
N LEU A 123 -47.20 -9.80 24.59
CA LEU A 123 -47.36 -8.46 25.16
C LEU A 123 -48.22 -7.58 24.25
N GLU A 124 -48.04 -7.67 22.93
CA GLU A 124 -48.86 -6.95 21.95
C GLU A 124 -50.33 -7.40 21.96
N GLU A 125 -50.59 -8.70 22.09
CA GLU A 125 -51.95 -9.23 22.27
C GLU A 125 -52.57 -8.71 23.57
N GLY A 126 -51.82 -8.75 24.67
CA GLY A 126 -52.27 -8.23 25.96
C GLY A 126 -52.65 -6.75 25.89
N ILE A 127 -51.85 -5.93 25.20
CA ILE A 127 -52.18 -4.52 24.95
C ILE A 127 -53.45 -4.39 24.11
N ARG A 128 -53.64 -5.22 23.08
CA ARG A 128 -54.81 -5.17 22.20
C ARG A 128 -56.11 -5.51 22.92
N ILE A 129 -56.08 -6.46 23.86
CA ILE A 129 -57.23 -6.85 24.68
C ILE A 129 -57.60 -5.76 25.69
N LEU A 130 -56.59 -5.06 26.23
CA LEU A 130 -56.78 -4.00 27.23
C LEU A 130 -57.19 -2.64 26.65
N ARG A 131 -57.19 -2.48 25.32
CA ARG A 131 -57.50 -1.24 24.62
C ARG A 131 -58.92 -1.23 24.09
#